data_AF-A0C9J9-F1
#
_entry.id   AF-A0C9J9-F1
#
_cell.length_a   1.000
_cell.length_b   1.000
_cell.length_c   1.000
_cell.angle_alpha   90.00
_cell.angle_beta   90.00
_cell.angle_gamma   90.00
#
_symmetry.space_group_name_H-M   'P 1'
#
loop_
_entity.id
_entity.type
_entity.pdbx_description
1 polymer ?
#
loop_
_entity_poly.entity_id
_entity_poly.type
_entity_poly.pdbx_seq_one_letter_code
_entity_poly.pdbx_strand_id
1 'polypeptide(L)'
;MSFITQIELLVFIRNFRNVDLFQQGIYRIQISIPKHLPYLTLDQLGITKQKKQRDQRLVGQDIRDQYYLSSSFAIRYEDEEVQMIRIQINLCEGCIFRIEQNTFAQLNSVELQVDLLFLDSKSAETFPDQEALPLNKLTSQTYVIHSLKQINHNYLPITFDPNTACVINCFVFSLPLNLKYQQRKEGLTMIDYIQKYKRKGQYELLQQKTFDYLESIFKQFIQQYKETIAEFITEPTKFAHYLSQLACLGEVEYNSEDLERQINSISLQLYMLWYVYIDVVSKVYAKLMKKLKFKYISELQDLYEEFVIKITDFPQFDKTLKNNNLIISLRQLDQRILPILPITSTEILDNLPILLKYSQNEVKQYQLNQKKAESKHLIVFVHGYKGSPFDMRRWRNIIKIYYPKCFTLLSSCNQREGEESIRVMGHKLSIEIQAQIQLMDGIDELSFICHSLGGVVARSALCNLSMHQNKMRFYVSLGSPHVGLFVKQNSLVKTGLWFMTNFSSSQSMAELQMQDASVPQNSYLYYLSTVQSLEWFQKVILVSSTQDDFVPFEVARLEKSTRVPQDKQQIYQTMLDNIKLPECTRVEVNFIYTENDKNWDNFIGRTAHMNLVENTTMIRMIVTQSRLLD
;
A
#
# COMPACT_ATOMS: atom_id res chain seq x y z
N MET A 1 38.95 -17.54 -5.58
CA MET A 1 38.01 -18.38 -6.35
C MET A 1 36.66 -17.75 -6.23
N SER A 2 35.97 -17.52 -7.34
CA SER A 2 34.71 -16.80 -7.35
C SER A 2 33.73 -17.51 -8.28
N PHE A 3 32.55 -17.81 -7.76
CA PHE A 3 31.42 -18.17 -8.59
C PHE A 3 30.82 -16.88 -9.13
N ILE A 4 30.71 -16.80 -10.46
CA ILE A 4 29.81 -15.84 -11.08
C ILE A 4 28.43 -16.49 -11.11
N THR A 5 27.49 -15.89 -10.39
CA THR A 5 26.08 -16.24 -10.56
C THR A 5 25.45 -15.22 -11.49
N GLN A 6 24.74 -15.68 -12.51
CA GLN A 6 23.93 -14.86 -13.40
C GLN A 6 22.47 -14.98 -13.01
N ILE A 7 21.86 -13.85 -12.69
CA ILE A 7 20.44 -13.74 -12.38
C ILE A 7 19.84 -12.74 -13.36
N GLU A 8 18.71 -13.08 -13.98
CA GLU A 8 17.93 -12.11 -14.72
C GLU A 8 16.72 -11.67 -13.89
N LEU A 9 16.51 -10.36 -13.87
CA LEU A 9 15.39 -9.71 -13.23
C LEU A 9 14.54 -9.01 -14.27
N LEU A 10 13.37 -9.58 -14.59
CA LEU A 10 12.36 -8.93 -15.39
C LEU A 10 11.54 -7.99 -14.53
N VAL A 11 11.48 -6.72 -14.92
CA VAL A 11 10.55 -5.72 -14.40
C VAL A 11 9.56 -5.37 -15.51
N PHE A 12 8.31 -5.73 -15.30
CA PHE A 12 7.23 -5.53 -16.27
C PHE A 12 6.24 -4.48 -15.75
N ILE A 13 5.99 -3.45 -16.54
CA ILE A 13 5.15 -2.30 -16.18
C ILE A 13 3.82 -2.42 -16.92
N ARG A 14 2.71 -2.53 -16.18
CA ARG A 14 1.39 -2.73 -16.79
C ARG A 14 0.67 -1.42 -17.10
N ASN A 15 0.53 -0.58 -16.08
CA ASN A 15 -0.17 0.68 -16.16
C ASN A 15 0.39 1.63 -15.11
N PHE A 16 0.15 2.90 -15.35
CA PHE A 16 0.34 3.98 -14.41
C PHE A 16 -1.04 4.50 -14.05
N ARG A 17 -1.33 4.63 -12.76
CA ARG A 17 -2.57 5.25 -12.31
C ARG A 17 -2.25 6.52 -11.54
N ASN A 18 -2.66 7.64 -12.10
CA ASN A 18 -2.74 8.90 -11.39
C ASN A 18 -3.93 8.86 -10.42
N VAL A 19 -3.70 9.03 -9.13
CA VAL A 19 -4.79 9.25 -8.17
C VAL A 19 -4.93 10.73 -7.87
N ASP A 20 -3.81 11.44 -7.66
CA ASP A 20 -3.79 12.82 -7.16
C ASP A 20 -2.50 13.59 -7.51
N LEU A 21 -1.90 13.37 -8.68
CA LEU A 21 -0.83 14.21 -9.19
C LEU A 21 -1.41 15.52 -9.72
N PHE A 22 -0.93 16.62 -9.15
CA PHE A 22 -1.42 17.98 -9.44
C PHE A 22 -0.78 18.62 -10.68
N GLN A 23 0.29 18.04 -11.21
CA GLN A 23 1.06 18.64 -12.28
C GLN A 23 0.67 18.01 -13.60
N GLN A 24 0.15 18.82 -14.53
CA GLN A 24 -0.06 18.38 -15.89
C GLN A 24 1.27 18.41 -16.65
N GLY A 25 1.52 17.38 -17.44
CA GLY A 25 2.76 17.31 -18.20
C GLY A 25 3.06 15.94 -18.76
N ILE A 26 4.30 15.81 -19.21
CA ILE A 26 4.86 14.57 -19.74
C ILE A 26 5.66 13.89 -18.64
N TYR A 27 5.39 12.61 -18.44
CA TYR A 27 5.99 11.77 -17.43
C TYR A 27 6.78 10.62 -18.07
N ARG A 28 7.81 10.17 -17.36
CA ARG A 28 8.56 8.95 -17.66
C ARG A 28 8.92 8.21 -16.37
N ILE A 29 8.98 6.90 -16.44
CA ILE A 29 9.44 6.04 -15.35
C ILE A 29 10.88 5.66 -15.65
N GLN A 30 11.78 5.92 -14.71
CA GLN A 30 13.16 5.47 -14.75
C GLN A 30 13.35 4.37 -13.73
N ILE A 31 13.98 3.27 -14.13
CA ILE A 31 14.27 2.13 -13.26
C ILE A 31 15.76 1.84 -13.28
N SER A 32 16.38 1.74 -12.11
CA SER A 32 17.80 1.45 -11.97
C SER A 32 18.06 0.39 -10.90
N ILE A 33 19.16 -0.33 -11.09
CA ILE A 33 19.67 -1.35 -10.17
C ILE A 33 21.17 -1.12 -9.97
N PRO A 34 21.72 -1.22 -8.75
CA PRO A 34 23.16 -1.13 -8.55
C PRO A 34 23.92 -2.26 -9.29
N LYS A 35 25.01 -1.92 -9.99
CA LYS A 35 25.98 -2.89 -10.55
C LYS A 35 25.35 -3.97 -11.46
N HIS A 36 24.46 -3.60 -12.36
CA HIS A 36 23.92 -4.49 -13.40
C HIS A 36 24.80 -4.46 -14.66
N LEU A 37 24.75 -5.55 -15.43
CA LEU A 37 25.18 -5.58 -16.83
C LEU A 37 24.13 -4.89 -17.71
N PRO A 38 24.46 -4.53 -18.97
CA PRO A 38 23.51 -3.91 -19.89
C PRO A 38 22.17 -4.64 -19.89
N TYR A 39 21.08 -3.90 -19.68
CA TYR A 39 19.75 -4.46 -19.62
C TYR A 39 19.21 -4.74 -21.03
N LEU A 40 18.26 -5.66 -21.12
CA LEU A 40 17.50 -5.92 -22.35
C LEU A 40 16.13 -5.28 -22.25
N THR A 41 15.66 -4.66 -23.32
CA THR A 41 14.26 -4.22 -23.43
C THR A 41 13.42 -5.35 -24.05
N LEU A 42 12.13 -5.40 -23.72
CA LEU A 42 11.22 -6.39 -24.34
C LEU A 42 11.14 -6.24 -25.87
N ASP A 43 11.35 -5.02 -26.39
CA ASP A 43 11.43 -4.74 -27.82
C ASP A 43 12.62 -5.45 -28.50
N GLN A 44 13.76 -5.56 -27.81
CA GLN A 44 14.97 -6.21 -28.31
C GLN A 44 14.85 -7.74 -28.36
N LEU A 45 13.89 -8.34 -27.65
CA LEU A 45 13.64 -9.78 -27.69
C LEU A 45 12.94 -10.24 -28.99
N GLY A 46 12.69 -9.33 -29.94
CA GLY A 46 12.20 -9.68 -31.27
C GLY A 46 10.74 -10.13 -31.33
N ILE A 47 9.94 -9.79 -30.31
CA ILE A 47 8.56 -10.30 -30.17
C ILE A 47 7.59 -9.72 -31.23
N THR A 48 7.91 -8.66 -31.97
CA THR A 48 7.24 -8.34 -33.26
C THR A 48 8.07 -7.46 -34.19
N LYS A 49 8.04 -7.75 -35.50
CA LYS A 49 8.50 -6.85 -36.57
C LYS A 49 7.31 -6.09 -37.15
N GLN A 50 6.99 -4.88 -36.68
CA GLN A 50 6.13 -3.96 -37.44
C GLN A 50 6.58 -2.49 -37.35
N LYS A 51 6.26 -1.75 -38.42
CA LYS A 51 6.72 -0.37 -38.70
C LYS A 51 6.20 0.64 -37.67
N LYS A 52 7.12 1.45 -37.15
CA LYS A 52 6.85 2.61 -36.28
C LYS A 52 6.03 3.66 -37.03
N GLN A 53 4.81 3.93 -36.59
CA GLN A 53 4.16 5.22 -36.85
C GLN A 53 4.42 6.08 -35.61
N ARG A 54 5.45 6.94 -35.65
CA ARG A 54 5.81 7.77 -34.49
C ARG A 54 4.78 8.89 -34.33
N ASP A 55 4.15 8.97 -33.17
CA ASP A 55 3.50 10.19 -32.73
C ASP A 55 4.62 11.19 -32.37
N GLN A 56 4.69 12.34 -33.04
CA GLN A 56 5.88 13.21 -33.03
C GLN A 56 6.18 13.81 -31.64
N ARG A 57 5.20 13.84 -30.73
CA ARG A 57 5.31 14.44 -29.39
C ARG A 57 5.83 13.50 -28.29
N LEU A 58 6.06 12.23 -28.59
CA LEU A 58 6.45 11.22 -27.61
C LEU A 58 7.84 10.66 -27.94
N VAL A 59 8.79 10.88 -27.03
CA VAL A 59 10.15 10.35 -27.18
C VAL A 59 10.15 8.86 -26.87
N GLY A 60 10.74 8.08 -27.79
CA GLY A 60 10.92 6.64 -27.63
C GLY A 60 11.84 6.29 -26.45
N GLN A 61 12.02 5.00 -26.18
CA GLN A 61 12.97 4.53 -25.16
C GLN A 61 14.38 5.06 -25.49
N ASP A 62 15.08 5.56 -24.47
CA ASP A 62 16.49 5.96 -24.55
C ASP A 62 17.30 4.90 -23.78
N ILE A 63 18.24 4.24 -24.45
CA ILE A 63 19.08 3.21 -23.84
C ILE A 63 20.32 3.91 -23.35
N ARG A 64 20.31 4.31 -22.07
CA ARG A 64 21.54 4.67 -21.36
C ARG A 64 21.96 3.45 -20.55
N ASP A 65 23.20 3.01 -20.70
CA ASP A 65 23.77 1.76 -20.11
C ASP A 65 23.62 1.60 -18.58
N GLN A 66 23.03 2.58 -17.89
CA GLN A 66 22.93 2.68 -16.43
C GLN A 66 21.49 2.60 -15.89
N TYR A 67 20.46 2.73 -16.72
CA TYR A 67 19.06 2.68 -16.28
C TYR A 67 18.09 2.43 -17.43
N TYR A 68 16.95 1.83 -17.12
CA TYR A 68 15.81 1.73 -18.03
C TYR A 68 14.96 2.99 -17.98
N LEU A 69 14.50 3.46 -19.14
CA LEU A 69 13.59 4.59 -19.26
C LEU A 69 12.35 4.21 -20.09
N SER A 70 11.18 4.32 -19.47
CA SER A 70 9.87 4.04 -20.08
C SER A 70 9.59 4.92 -21.29
N SER A 71 8.61 4.61 -22.14
CA SER A 71 8.12 5.62 -23.10
C SER A 71 7.47 6.78 -22.33
N SER A 72 7.47 7.97 -22.92
CA SER A 72 6.76 9.12 -22.35
C SER A 72 5.25 8.92 -22.40
N PHE A 73 4.57 9.38 -21.36
CA PHE A 73 3.11 9.43 -21.29
C PHE A 73 2.65 10.76 -20.70
N ALA A 74 1.46 11.21 -21.08
CA ALA A 74 0.90 12.46 -20.58
C ALA A 74 -0.10 12.18 -19.46
N ILE A 75 -0.11 13.04 -18.44
CA ILE A 75 -1.16 13.08 -17.41
C ILE A 75 -1.86 14.42 -17.53
N ARG A 76 -3.19 14.37 -17.59
CA ARG A 76 -4.04 15.55 -17.75
C ARG A 76 -5.01 15.73 -16.60
N TYR A 77 -5.53 14.62 -16.05
CA TYR A 77 -6.61 14.66 -15.09
C TYR A 77 -6.26 13.90 -13.80
N GLU A 78 -6.91 14.29 -12.71
CA GLU A 78 -6.97 13.52 -11.48
C GLU A 78 -7.74 12.20 -11.73
N ASP A 79 -7.40 11.13 -11.01
CA ASP A 79 -7.98 9.79 -11.16
C ASP A 79 -7.94 9.25 -12.61
N GLU A 80 -6.81 9.47 -13.29
CA GLU A 80 -6.55 9.00 -14.66
C GLU A 80 -5.73 7.70 -14.65
N GLU A 81 -6.15 6.70 -15.44
CA GLU A 81 -5.38 5.48 -15.66
C GLU A 81 -4.76 5.48 -17.06
N VAL A 82 -3.44 5.42 -17.11
CA VAL A 82 -2.66 5.31 -18.34
C VAL A 82 -2.19 3.87 -18.50
N GLN A 83 -2.72 3.19 -19.52
CA GLN A 83 -2.21 1.87 -19.86
C GLN A 83 -0.81 1.98 -20.47
N MET A 84 0.16 1.30 -19.88
CA MET A 84 1.52 1.22 -20.42
C MET A 84 1.61 0.10 -21.46
N ILE A 85 0.67 0.12 -22.42
CA ILE A 85 0.63 -0.78 -23.57
C ILE A 85 0.97 0.05 -24.80
N ARG A 86 1.95 -0.41 -25.56
CA ARG A 86 2.18 0.15 -26.88
C ARG A 86 1.12 -0.38 -27.83
N ILE A 87 0.13 0.46 -28.13
CA ILE A 87 -0.99 0.19 -29.05
C ILE A 87 -0.50 -0.35 -30.40
N GLN A 88 0.70 0.05 -30.85
CA GLN A 88 1.28 -0.32 -32.14
C GLN A 88 1.85 -1.74 -32.19
N ILE A 89 2.17 -2.36 -31.05
CA ILE A 89 2.78 -3.70 -30.98
C ILE A 89 2.09 -4.64 -29.96
N ASN A 90 1.06 -4.13 -29.26
CA ASN A 90 0.31 -4.83 -28.21
C ASN A 90 1.21 -5.48 -27.13
N LEU A 91 2.36 -4.85 -26.85
CA LEU A 91 3.34 -5.25 -25.85
C LEU A 91 3.35 -4.23 -24.72
N CYS A 92 3.42 -4.72 -23.48
CA CYS A 92 3.58 -3.88 -22.30
C CYS A 92 5.02 -3.42 -22.17
N GLU A 93 5.22 -2.32 -21.45
CA GLU A 93 6.56 -1.81 -21.15
C GLU A 93 7.29 -2.67 -20.11
N GLY A 94 8.62 -2.77 -20.22
CA GLY A 94 9.42 -3.54 -19.28
C GLY A 94 10.87 -3.71 -19.73
N CYS A 95 11.69 -4.19 -18.79
CA CYS A 95 13.12 -4.40 -18.97
C CYS A 95 13.59 -5.65 -18.22
N ILE A 96 14.72 -6.20 -18.66
CA ILE A 96 15.41 -7.32 -18.03
C ILE A 96 16.79 -6.84 -17.61
N PHE A 97 17.02 -6.75 -16.32
CA PHE A 97 18.34 -6.49 -15.77
C PHE A 97 19.08 -7.81 -15.61
N ARG A 98 20.32 -7.87 -16.09
CA ARG A 98 21.22 -8.99 -15.85
C ARG A 98 22.17 -8.63 -14.72
N ILE A 99 22.14 -9.40 -13.65
CA ILE A 99 22.98 -9.23 -12.47
C ILE A 99 24.05 -10.32 -12.50
N GLU A 100 25.31 -9.90 -12.49
CA GLU A 100 26.46 -10.79 -12.34
C GLU A 100 27.20 -10.44 -11.05
N GLN A 101 27.36 -11.42 -10.17
CA GLN A 101 28.14 -11.21 -8.95
C GLN A 101 29.13 -12.34 -8.72
N ASN A 102 30.34 -11.93 -8.34
CA ASN A 102 31.51 -12.80 -8.15
C ASN A 102 31.47 -13.60 -6.84
N THR A 103 30.46 -13.40 -5.98
CA THR A 103 30.36 -14.05 -4.68
C THR A 103 28.93 -14.54 -4.43
N PHE A 104 28.68 -15.84 -4.62
CA PHE A 104 27.37 -16.46 -4.36
C PHE A 104 26.84 -16.17 -2.95
N ALA A 105 27.70 -16.08 -1.92
CA ALA A 105 27.28 -15.78 -0.55
C ALA A 105 26.67 -14.37 -0.37
N GLN A 106 27.04 -13.40 -1.22
CA GLN A 106 26.61 -12.00 -1.11
C GLN A 106 25.36 -11.68 -1.95
N LEU A 107 24.92 -12.59 -2.81
CA LEU A 107 23.69 -12.47 -3.62
C LEU A 107 22.46 -12.95 -2.84
N ASN A 108 21.97 -12.13 -1.91
CA ASN A 108 20.70 -12.41 -1.23
C ASN A 108 19.61 -11.43 -1.63
N SER A 109 19.97 -10.16 -1.83
CA SER A 109 19.04 -9.12 -2.19
C SER A 109 19.62 -8.13 -3.19
N VAL A 110 18.74 -7.39 -3.87
CA VAL A 110 19.11 -6.27 -4.73
C VAL A 110 18.13 -5.11 -4.53
N GLU A 111 18.67 -3.91 -4.58
CA GLU A 111 17.89 -2.68 -4.56
C GLU A 111 17.41 -2.34 -5.97
N LEU A 112 16.10 -2.16 -6.10
CA LEU A 112 15.42 -1.67 -7.29
C LEU A 112 14.97 -0.23 -6.99
N GLN A 113 15.64 0.74 -7.61
CA GLN A 113 15.26 2.13 -7.51
C GLN A 113 14.34 2.51 -8.68
N VAL A 114 13.22 3.14 -8.38
CA VAL A 114 12.26 3.63 -9.37
C VAL A 114 12.08 5.12 -9.17
N ASP A 115 12.27 5.89 -10.23
CA ASP A 115 12.12 7.34 -10.25
C ASP A 115 10.98 7.73 -11.20
N LEU A 116 10.10 8.61 -10.74
CA LEU A 116 9.12 9.26 -11.59
C LEU A 116 9.70 10.59 -12.08
N LEU A 117 9.88 10.71 -13.38
CA LEU A 117 10.38 11.91 -14.03
C LEU A 117 9.22 12.71 -14.64
N PHE A 118 9.37 14.03 -14.69
CA PHE A 118 8.34 14.99 -15.07
C PHE A 118 8.89 16.14 -15.91
N LEU A 119 8.11 16.56 -16.91
CA LEU A 119 8.26 17.80 -17.66
C LEU A 119 6.89 18.50 -17.72
N ASP A 120 6.82 19.74 -17.25
CA ASP A 120 5.60 20.57 -17.29
C ASP A 120 5.08 20.73 -18.73
N SER A 121 3.77 20.65 -18.90
CA SER A 121 3.05 20.95 -20.15
C SER A 121 3.54 22.23 -20.85
N LYS A 122 3.79 23.33 -20.11
CA LYS A 122 4.29 24.58 -20.70
C LYS A 122 5.65 24.42 -21.36
N SER A 123 6.52 23.61 -20.74
CA SER A 123 7.85 23.32 -21.26
C SER A 123 7.78 22.27 -22.38
N ALA A 124 6.82 21.35 -22.34
CA ALA A 124 6.62 20.34 -23.36
C ALA A 124 6.20 20.96 -24.72
N GLU A 125 5.44 22.05 -24.72
CA GLU A 125 5.09 22.80 -25.95
C GLU A 125 6.32 23.42 -26.63
N THR A 126 7.38 23.70 -25.88
CA THR A 126 8.62 24.30 -26.38
C THR A 126 9.61 23.30 -26.99
N PHE A 127 9.43 21.99 -26.73
CA PHE A 127 10.34 20.92 -27.18
C PHE A 127 9.63 19.81 -27.99
N PRO A 128 8.76 20.13 -28.97
CA PRO A 128 8.02 19.09 -29.69
C PRO A 128 8.92 18.13 -30.50
N ASP A 129 10.15 18.53 -30.83
CA ASP A 129 11.03 17.82 -31.77
C ASP A 129 12.41 17.41 -31.19
N GLN A 130 12.62 17.45 -29.87
CA GLN A 130 13.91 17.03 -29.27
C GLN A 130 13.95 15.51 -28.98
N GLU A 131 15.05 14.84 -29.37
CA GLU A 131 15.27 13.42 -29.05
C GLU A 131 15.45 13.14 -27.55
N ALA A 132 15.81 14.16 -26.75
CA ALA A 132 15.95 14.06 -25.30
C ALA A 132 15.20 15.21 -24.61
N LEU A 133 14.15 14.88 -23.86
CA LEU A 133 13.40 15.84 -23.05
C LEU A 133 14.16 16.15 -21.74
N PRO A 134 14.24 17.42 -21.29
CA PRO A 134 14.87 17.81 -20.04
C PRO A 134 13.95 17.48 -18.84
N LEU A 135 13.81 16.20 -18.55
CA LEU A 135 12.93 15.70 -17.50
C LEU A 135 13.55 15.90 -16.12
N ASN A 136 12.77 16.45 -15.20
CA ASN A 136 13.15 16.60 -13.79
C ASN A 136 12.69 15.38 -12.99
N LYS A 137 13.47 14.95 -12.01
CA LYS A 137 13.04 13.92 -11.07
C LYS A 137 11.97 14.49 -10.13
N LEU A 138 10.76 13.95 -10.19
CA LEU A 138 9.63 14.35 -9.33
C LEU A 138 9.72 13.65 -7.96
N THR A 139 9.86 12.33 -7.97
CA THR A 139 9.91 11.51 -6.76
C THR A 139 10.65 10.19 -7.01
N SER A 140 11.02 9.49 -5.95
CA SER A 140 11.82 8.26 -5.95
C SER A 140 11.27 7.27 -4.95
N GLN A 141 11.38 5.99 -5.27
CA GLN A 141 11.11 4.93 -4.32
C GLN A 141 12.10 3.78 -4.52
N THR A 142 12.56 3.20 -3.40
CA THR A 142 13.49 2.06 -3.41
C THR A 142 12.84 0.82 -2.83
N TYR A 143 12.96 -0.28 -3.55
CA TYR A 143 12.51 -1.61 -3.13
C TYR A 143 13.69 -2.54 -2.98
N VAL A 144 13.65 -3.38 -1.94
CA VAL A 144 14.62 -4.47 -1.77
C VAL A 144 13.93 -5.76 -2.20
N ILE A 145 14.50 -6.42 -3.22
CA ILE A 145 14.06 -7.73 -3.67
C ILE A 145 14.94 -8.76 -2.96
N HIS A 146 14.31 -9.62 -2.17
CA HIS A 146 15.00 -10.62 -1.35
C HIS A 146 15.07 -11.97 -2.07
N SER A 147 15.83 -12.90 -1.49
CA SER A 147 15.91 -14.30 -1.90
C SER A 147 16.22 -14.50 -3.40
N LEU A 148 17.13 -13.70 -3.97
CA LEU A 148 17.45 -13.74 -5.41
C LEU A 148 17.93 -15.11 -5.92
N LYS A 149 18.38 -15.99 -5.04
CA LYS A 149 18.77 -17.38 -5.33
C LYS A 149 17.58 -18.30 -5.59
N GLN A 150 16.36 -17.82 -5.41
CA GLN A 150 15.13 -18.55 -5.68
C GLN A 150 14.38 -17.87 -6.82
N ILE A 151 13.37 -18.57 -7.35
CA ILE A 151 12.49 -18.00 -8.36
C ILE A 151 11.55 -17.02 -7.66
N ASN A 152 11.62 -15.75 -8.04
CA ASN A 152 10.65 -14.76 -7.57
C ASN A 152 9.60 -14.51 -8.63
N HIS A 153 8.36 -14.40 -8.20
CA HIS A 153 7.24 -14.15 -9.08
C HIS A 153 6.14 -13.35 -8.40
N ASN A 154 6.39 -12.05 -8.28
CA ASN A 154 5.64 -11.19 -7.36
C ASN A 154 5.05 -9.98 -8.08
N TYR A 155 3.89 -9.55 -7.58
CA TYR A 155 3.32 -8.25 -7.89
C TYR A 155 4.01 -7.17 -7.05
N LEU A 156 4.26 -6.01 -7.67
CA LEU A 156 4.87 -4.86 -7.03
C LEU A 156 4.04 -3.61 -7.32
N PRO A 157 3.22 -3.12 -6.36
CA PRO A 157 2.61 -1.81 -6.48
C PRO A 157 3.63 -0.75 -6.10
N ILE A 158 4.16 -0.05 -7.10
CA ILE A 158 5.06 1.07 -6.84
C ILE A 158 4.23 2.26 -6.44
N THR A 159 4.27 2.57 -5.15
CA THR A 159 3.72 3.80 -4.57
C THR A 159 4.88 4.63 -4.10
N PHE A 160 4.89 5.90 -4.49
CA PHE A 160 5.87 6.87 -4.04
C PHE A 160 5.43 7.47 -2.70
N ASP A 161 6.03 8.62 -2.36
CA ASP A 161 5.74 9.33 -1.12
C ASP A 161 4.22 9.57 -0.93
N PRO A 162 3.75 9.71 0.32
CA PRO A 162 2.32 9.87 0.59
C PRO A 162 1.67 11.12 -0.04
N ASN A 163 2.47 12.06 -0.55
CA ASN A 163 2.00 13.27 -1.20
C ASN A 163 1.87 13.09 -2.73
N THR A 164 2.56 12.12 -3.32
CA THR A 164 2.45 11.71 -4.73
C THR A 164 1.56 10.47 -4.84
N ALA A 165 0.24 10.67 -4.81
CA ALA A 165 -0.68 9.55 -4.96
C ALA A 165 -0.78 9.12 -6.42
N CYS A 166 0.12 8.24 -6.78
CA CYS A 166 0.06 7.47 -8.00
C CYS A 166 0.53 6.04 -7.71
N VAL A 167 0.15 5.13 -8.59
CA VAL A 167 0.55 3.73 -8.48
C VAL A 167 1.03 3.25 -9.83
N ILE A 168 2.21 2.65 -9.86
CA ILE A 168 2.68 1.89 -11.01
C ILE A 168 2.47 0.41 -10.68
N ASN A 169 1.62 -0.27 -11.45
CA ASN A 169 1.38 -1.69 -11.22
C ASN A 169 2.41 -2.50 -12.02
N CYS A 170 3.31 -3.16 -11.30
CA CYS A 170 4.43 -3.89 -11.88
C CYS A 170 4.42 -5.38 -11.51
N PHE A 171 5.11 -6.17 -12.32
CA PHE A 171 5.59 -7.49 -11.93
C PHE A 171 7.10 -7.48 -11.85
N VAL A 172 7.62 -8.23 -10.88
CA VAL A 172 9.06 -8.43 -10.73
C VAL A 172 9.32 -9.91 -10.64
N PHE A 173 10.00 -10.44 -11.66
CA PHE A 173 10.38 -11.84 -11.75
C PHE A 173 11.89 -11.97 -11.76
N SER A 174 12.44 -12.78 -10.84
CA SER A 174 13.88 -13.10 -10.84
C SER A 174 14.10 -14.59 -11.05
N LEU A 175 15.06 -14.93 -11.90
CA LEU A 175 15.44 -16.31 -12.16
C LEU A 175 16.97 -16.46 -12.15
N PRO A 176 17.55 -17.33 -11.28
CA PRO A 176 18.93 -17.77 -11.41
C PRO A 176 19.08 -18.61 -12.67
N LEU A 177 19.86 -18.11 -13.64
CA LEU A 177 20.02 -18.77 -14.94
C LEU A 177 21.34 -19.52 -15.06
N ASN A 178 22.36 -19.10 -14.32
CA ASN A 178 23.68 -19.70 -14.43
C ASN A 178 24.51 -19.55 -13.16
N LEU A 179 25.38 -20.52 -12.94
CA LEU A 179 26.45 -20.48 -11.95
C LEU A 179 27.73 -20.92 -12.62
N LYS A 180 28.52 -19.95 -13.07
CA LYS A 180 29.81 -20.17 -13.74
C LYS A 180 30.96 -20.04 -12.76
N TYR A 181 31.91 -20.96 -12.87
CA TYR A 181 33.17 -20.86 -12.17
C TYR A 181 34.11 -19.93 -12.95
N GLN A 182 34.60 -18.83 -12.34
CA GLN A 182 35.56 -17.93 -13.00
C GLN A 182 36.92 -17.96 -12.28
N GLN A 183 37.97 -18.24 -13.07
CA GLN A 183 39.37 -18.21 -12.63
C GLN A 183 39.87 -16.76 -12.61
N ARG A 184 40.43 -16.28 -11.49
CA ARG A 184 41.21 -15.03 -11.51
C ARG A 184 42.51 -15.28 -12.28
N LYS A 185 42.72 -14.57 -13.38
CA LYS A 185 43.99 -14.54 -14.13
C LYS A 185 45.02 -13.68 -13.38
N GLU A 186 45.49 -14.13 -12.22
CA GLU A 186 46.69 -13.56 -11.61
C GLU A 186 47.62 -14.69 -11.15
N GLY A 187 48.66 -14.94 -11.95
CA GLY A 187 49.93 -15.52 -11.50
C GLY A 187 50.07 -17.03 -11.29
N LEU A 188 49.04 -17.85 -11.49
CA LEU A 188 49.16 -19.32 -11.32
C LEU A 188 49.23 -20.03 -12.67
N THR A 189 50.27 -20.85 -12.86
CA THR A 189 50.35 -21.72 -14.04
C THR A 189 49.30 -22.84 -13.95
N MET A 190 48.89 -23.40 -15.10
CA MET A 190 47.88 -24.48 -15.15
C MET A 190 48.28 -25.72 -14.33
N ILE A 191 49.59 -25.89 -14.08
CA ILE A 191 50.17 -26.99 -13.30
C ILE A 191 49.98 -26.75 -11.79
N ASP A 192 50.17 -25.53 -11.30
CA ASP A 192 49.92 -25.15 -9.90
C ASP A 192 48.43 -25.26 -9.55
N TYR A 193 47.57 -25.01 -10.54
CA TYR A 193 46.12 -25.15 -10.44
C TYR A 193 45.69 -26.61 -10.26
N ILE A 194 46.25 -27.52 -11.07
CA ILE A 194 46.00 -28.96 -10.95
C ILE A 194 46.53 -29.49 -9.61
N GLN A 195 47.65 -28.98 -9.10
CA GLN A 195 48.23 -29.42 -7.82
C GLN A 195 47.46 -28.90 -6.59
N LYS A 196 46.97 -27.66 -6.61
CA LYS A 196 46.21 -27.07 -5.49
C LYS A 196 44.80 -27.67 -5.34
N TYR A 197 44.20 -28.17 -6.42
CA TYR A 197 42.84 -28.74 -6.45
C TYR A 197 42.80 -30.25 -6.70
N LYS A 198 43.96 -30.92 -6.65
CA LYS A 198 44.12 -32.38 -6.71
C LYS A 198 43.58 -33.14 -5.49
N ARG A 199 42.70 -32.56 -4.68
CA ARG A 199 41.68 -33.37 -4.00
C ARG A 199 40.50 -33.47 -4.97
N LYS A 200 40.62 -34.37 -5.96
CA LYS A 200 39.62 -34.66 -7.01
C LYS A 200 38.17 -34.57 -6.50
N GLY A 201 37.92 -35.10 -5.30
CA GLY A 201 36.59 -35.08 -4.68
C GLY A 201 36.03 -33.71 -4.27
N GLN A 202 36.83 -32.65 -4.03
CA GLN A 202 36.29 -31.33 -3.63
C GLN A 202 35.77 -30.50 -4.82
N TYR A 203 36.42 -30.60 -5.98
CA TYR A 203 35.98 -29.91 -7.19
C TYR A 203 34.77 -30.62 -7.82
N GLU A 204 34.82 -31.95 -7.92
CA GLU A 204 33.70 -32.76 -8.41
C GLU A 204 32.45 -32.58 -7.52
N LEU A 205 32.61 -32.61 -6.18
CA LEU A 205 31.51 -32.35 -5.24
C LEU A 205 30.90 -30.95 -5.43
N LEU A 206 31.71 -29.96 -5.77
CA LEU A 206 31.26 -28.59 -5.96
C LEU A 206 30.51 -28.41 -7.29
N GLN A 207 30.98 -29.05 -8.35
CA GLN A 207 30.24 -29.14 -9.62
C GLN A 207 28.91 -29.88 -9.41
N GLN A 208 28.90 -30.98 -8.66
CA GLN A 208 27.68 -31.73 -8.36
C GLN A 208 26.65 -30.86 -7.63
N LYS A 209 27.07 -30.15 -6.58
CA LYS A 209 26.19 -29.20 -5.87
C LYS A 209 25.65 -28.09 -6.77
N THR A 210 26.44 -27.64 -7.74
CA THR A 210 26.03 -26.61 -8.71
C THR A 210 24.97 -27.17 -9.66
N PHE A 211 25.18 -28.38 -10.16
CA PHE A 211 24.23 -29.10 -11.00
C PHE A 211 22.92 -29.35 -10.24
N ASP A 212 22.98 -29.94 -9.04
CA ASP A 212 21.80 -30.24 -8.21
C ASP A 212 20.98 -28.97 -7.92
N TYR A 213 21.65 -27.84 -7.68
CA TYR A 213 21.00 -26.55 -7.48
C TYR A 213 20.28 -26.06 -8.74
N LEU A 214 20.95 -26.02 -9.89
CA LEU A 214 20.33 -25.60 -11.15
C LEU A 214 19.20 -26.53 -11.58
N GLU A 215 19.34 -27.84 -11.33
CA GLU A 215 18.32 -28.83 -11.62
C GLU A 215 17.07 -28.65 -10.75
N SER A 216 17.26 -28.32 -9.48
CA SER A 216 16.16 -27.94 -8.58
C SER A 216 15.44 -26.68 -9.09
N ILE A 217 16.18 -25.63 -9.48
CA ILE A 217 15.60 -24.41 -10.06
C ILE A 217 14.83 -24.71 -11.35
N PHE A 218 15.39 -25.52 -12.24
CA PHE A 218 14.74 -25.92 -13.49
C PHE A 218 13.41 -26.65 -13.26
N LYS A 219 13.40 -27.65 -12.36
CA LYS A 219 12.19 -28.40 -12.00
C LYS A 219 11.12 -27.49 -11.39
N GLN A 220 11.51 -26.61 -10.47
CA GLN A 220 10.59 -25.62 -9.86
C GLN A 220 10.03 -24.66 -10.92
N PHE A 221 10.87 -24.17 -11.83
CA PHE A 221 10.46 -23.22 -12.86
C PHE A 221 9.49 -23.84 -13.86
N ILE A 222 9.70 -25.10 -14.27
CA ILE A 222 8.74 -25.83 -15.12
C ILE A 222 7.38 -25.96 -14.43
N GLN A 223 7.37 -26.32 -13.14
CA GLN A 223 6.12 -26.47 -12.40
C GLN A 223 5.36 -25.13 -12.36
N GLN A 224 6.06 -24.06 -12.02
CA GLN A 224 5.49 -22.71 -11.98
C GLN A 224 5.00 -22.24 -13.35
N TYR A 225 5.76 -22.51 -14.41
CA TYR A 225 5.38 -22.22 -15.78
C TYR A 225 4.06 -22.93 -16.13
N LYS A 226 3.96 -24.24 -15.83
CA LYS A 226 2.76 -25.04 -16.08
C LYS A 226 1.55 -24.49 -15.33
N GLU A 227 1.70 -24.11 -14.07
CA GLU A 227 0.64 -23.48 -13.27
C GLU A 227 0.18 -22.15 -13.86
N THR A 228 1.13 -21.27 -14.21
CA THR A 228 0.83 -20.00 -14.88
C THR A 228 0.07 -20.25 -16.18
N ILE A 229 0.50 -21.19 -17.02
CA ILE A 229 -0.22 -21.45 -18.28
C ILE A 229 -1.59 -22.07 -18.01
N ALA A 230 -1.66 -23.19 -17.26
CA ALA A 230 -2.85 -24.01 -17.09
C ALA A 230 -4.08 -23.21 -16.62
N GLU A 231 -3.87 -22.24 -15.72
CA GLU A 231 -4.93 -21.36 -15.22
C GLU A 231 -5.46 -20.36 -16.27
N PHE A 232 -4.70 -20.11 -17.33
CA PHE A 232 -5.03 -19.14 -18.38
C PHE A 232 -5.37 -19.78 -19.74
N ILE A 233 -5.30 -21.11 -19.84
CA ILE A 233 -5.81 -21.91 -20.98
C ILE A 233 -7.34 -21.86 -21.00
N THR A 234 -7.92 -20.77 -21.47
CA THR A 234 -9.30 -20.76 -21.99
C THR A 234 -9.33 -21.10 -23.49
N GLU A 235 -8.17 -21.15 -24.14
CA GLU A 235 -7.98 -21.47 -25.56
C GLU A 235 -6.72 -22.35 -25.76
N PRO A 236 -6.79 -23.69 -25.58
CA PRO A 236 -5.63 -24.58 -25.64
C PRO A 236 -4.88 -24.57 -26.98
N THR A 237 -5.56 -24.27 -28.08
CA THR A 237 -4.95 -24.18 -29.41
C THR A 237 -3.97 -23.01 -29.55
N LYS A 238 -4.20 -21.87 -28.87
CA LYS A 238 -3.28 -20.71 -28.89
C LYS A 238 -1.97 -20.99 -28.14
N PHE A 239 -1.98 -21.88 -27.16
CA PHE A 239 -0.82 -22.17 -26.30
C PHE A 239 -0.19 -23.56 -26.51
N ALA A 240 -0.76 -24.39 -27.39
CA ALA A 240 -0.28 -25.74 -27.68
C ALA A 240 1.19 -25.79 -28.12
N HIS A 241 1.64 -24.79 -28.90
CA HIS A 241 3.05 -24.67 -29.30
C HIS A 241 3.98 -24.53 -28.09
N TYR A 242 3.64 -23.67 -27.12
CA TYR A 242 4.43 -23.46 -25.90
C TYR A 242 4.46 -24.71 -25.00
N LEU A 243 3.35 -25.42 -24.89
CA LEU A 243 3.26 -26.68 -24.14
C LEU A 243 4.05 -27.81 -24.81
N SER A 244 4.10 -27.84 -26.15
CA SER A 244 4.95 -28.81 -26.88
C SER A 244 6.44 -28.52 -26.72
N GLN A 245 6.86 -27.25 -26.74
CA GLN A 245 8.25 -26.86 -26.48
C GLN A 245 8.71 -27.24 -25.07
N LEU A 246 7.85 -27.01 -24.07
CA LEU A 246 8.07 -27.49 -22.70
C LEU A 246 8.25 -29.01 -22.60
N ALA A 247 7.42 -29.78 -23.30
CA ALA A 247 7.48 -31.24 -23.26
C ALA A 247 8.83 -31.75 -23.78
N CYS A 248 9.35 -31.15 -24.86
CA CYS A 248 10.67 -31.47 -25.40
C CYS A 248 11.84 -31.08 -24.48
N LEU A 249 11.66 -30.08 -23.59
CA LEU A 249 12.68 -29.63 -22.65
C LEU A 249 12.72 -30.47 -21.36
N GLY A 250 11.65 -31.22 -21.05
CA GLY A 250 11.54 -32.03 -19.82
C GLY A 250 12.23 -33.39 -19.85
N GLU A 251 12.64 -33.87 -21.03
CA GLU A 251 13.16 -35.24 -21.26
C GLU A 251 14.67 -35.24 -21.55
N VAL A 252 15.47 -34.63 -20.68
CA VAL A 252 16.92 -34.49 -20.94
C VAL A 252 17.66 -35.58 -20.18
N GLU A 253 18.09 -36.62 -20.90
CA GLU A 253 19.05 -37.59 -20.40
C GLU A 253 20.45 -36.98 -20.39
N TYR A 254 21.04 -36.84 -19.21
CA TYR A 254 22.40 -36.34 -19.04
C TYR A 254 23.43 -37.42 -19.43
N ASN A 255 23.61 -37.64 -20.73
CA ASN A 255 24.43 -38.71 -21.30
C ASN A 255 25.95 -38.45 -21.27
N SER A 256 26.45 -37.59 -20.39
CA SER A 256 27.90 -37.30 -20.27
C SER A 256 28.41 -37.50 -18.85
N GLU A 257 29.53 -38.21 -18.67
CA GLU A 257 30.27 -38.29 -17.39
C GLU A 257 30.86 -36.92 -16.95
N ASP A 258 30.86 -35.93 -17.85
CA ASP A 258 31.40 -34.59 -17.63
C ASP A 258 30.35 -33.64 -17.04
N LEU A 259 30.42 -33.39 -15.73
CA LEU A 259 29.52 -32.47 -15.02
C LEU A 259 29.52 -31.04 -15.58
N GLU A 260 30.62 -30.57 -16.14
CA GLU A 260 30.69 -29.21 -16.69
C GLU A 260 29.77 -29.06 -17.92
N ARG A 261 29.72 -30.10 -18.75
CA ARG A 261 28.78 -30.15 -19.89
C ARG A 261 27.34 -30.21 -19.43
N GLN A 262 27.04 -30.95 -18.35
CA GLN A 262 25.69 -31.03 -17.78
C GLN A 262 25.22 -29.65 -17.25
N ILE A 263 26.08 -28.95 -16.50
CA ILE A 263 25.81 -27.60 -15.98
C ILE A 263 25.57 -26.60 -17.12
N ASN A 264 26.37 -26.65 -18.18
CA ASN A 264 26.18 -25.79 -19.35
C ASN A 264 24.87 -26.09 -20.10
N SER A 265 24.53 -27.38 -20.25
CA SER A 265 23.29 -27.82 -20.89
C SER A 265 22.06 -27.30 -20.15
N ILE A 266 21.99 -27.51 -18.83
CA ILE A 266 20.83 -27.08 -18.06
C ILE A 266 20.70 -25.56 -17.98
N SER A 267 21.83 -24.85 -17.92
CA SER A 267 21.83 -23.38 -17.98
C SER A 267 21.24 -22.88 -19.31
N LEU A 268 21.63 -23.49 -20.44
CA LEU A 268 21.09 -23.12 -21.75
C LEU A 268 19.57 -23.37 -21.84
N GLN A 269 19.10 -24.49 -21.28
CA GLN A 269 17.67 -24.80 -21.23
C GLN A 269 16.89 -23.81 -20.35
N LEU A 270 17.45 -23.41 -19.21
CA LEU A 270 16.90 -22.34 -18.38
C LEU A 270 16.77 -21.03 -19.15
N TYR A 271 17.81 -20.62 -19.89
CA TYR A 271 17.76 -19.42 -20.75
C TYR A 271 16.63 -19.52 -21.79
N MET A 272 16.53 -20.64 -22.51
CA MET A 272 15.49 -20.84 -23.51
C MET A 272 14.10 -20.78 -22.90
N LEU A 273 13.88 -21.52 -21.80
CA LEU A 273 12.59 -21.58 -21.12
C LEU A 273 12.19 -20.20 -20.56
N TRP A 274 13.16 -19.44 -20.05
CA TRP A 274 12.94 -18.10 -19.52
C TRP A 274 12.42 -17.12 -20.58
N TYR A 275 13.04 -17.05 -21.76
CA TYR A 275 12.57 -16.15 -22.81
C TYR A 275 11.22 -16.57 -23.40
N VAL A 276 10.96 -17.87 -23.48
CA VAL A 276 9.63 -18.39 -23.85
C VAL A 276 8.58 -17.98 -22.79
N TYR A 277 8.93 -18.05 -21.51
CA TYR A 277 8.04 -17.64 -20.41
C TYR A 277 7.70 -16.15 -20.47
N ILE A 278 8.68 -15.29 -20.74
CA ILE A 278 8.48 -13.84 -20.88
C ILE A 278 7.43 -13.54 -21.97
N ASP A 279 7.52 -14.22 -23.11
CA ASP A 279 6.54 -14.07 -24.20
C ASP A 279 5.14 -14.53 -23.78
N VAL A 280 5.02 -15.65 -23.06
CA VAL A 280 3.72 -16.11 -22.54
C VAL A 280 3.13 -15.12 -21.53
N VAL A 281 3.93 -14.65 -20.57
CA VAL A 281 3.53 -13.63 -19.59
C VAL A 281 2.98 -12.40 -20.28
N SER A 282 3.62 -11.94 -21.37
CA SER A 282 3.17 -10.80 -22.16
C SER A 282 1.77 -10.98 -22.78
N LYS A 283 1.27 -12.22 -22.86
CA LYS A 283 -0.06 -12.56 -23.39
C LYS A 283 -1.10 -12.81 -22.30
N VAL A 284 -0.67 -13.25 -21.11
CA VAL A 284 -1.57 -13.61 -19.99
C VAL A 284 -1.55 -12.62 -18.82
N TYR A 285 -0.79 -11.53 -18.93
CA TYR A 285 -0.52 -10.58 -17.83
C TYR A 285 -1.77 -10.08 -17.11
N ALA A 286 -2.91 -9.89 -17.78
CA ALA A 286 -4.10 -9.31 -17.16
C ALA A 286 -4.70 -10.23 -16.08
N LYS A 287 -4.82 -11.52 -16.39
CA LYS A 287 -5.30 -12.52 -15.42
C LYS A 287 -4.22 -12.79 -14.36
N LEU A 288 -2.95 -12.85 -14.77
CA LEU A 288 -1.81 -12.99 -13.86
C LEU A 288 -1.72 -11.85 -12.85
N MET A 289 -2.00 -10.61 -13.26
CA MET A 289 -2.04 -9.42 -12.41
C MET A 289 -3.02 -9.60 -11.27
N LYS A 290 -4.23 -10.04 -11.60
CA LYS A 290 -5.29 -10.23 -10.60
C LYS A 290 -4.87 -11.27 -9.56
N LYS A 291 -4.27 -12.39 -9.99
CA LYS A 291 -3.79 -13.46 -9.09
C LYS A 291 -2.66 -12.97 -8.18
N LEU A 292 -1.62 -12.36 -8.75
CA LEU A 292 -0.47 -11.91 -7.98
C LEU A 292 -0.80 -10.74 -7.06
N LYS A 293 -1.68 -9.82 -7.48
CA LYS A 293 -2.20 -8.77 -6.61
C LYS A 293 -2.99 -9.34 -5.44
N PHE A 294 -3.81 -10.36 -5.66
CA PHE A 294 -4.52 -11.05 -4.58
C PHE A 294 -3.56 -11.70 -3.58
N LYS A 295 -2.57 -12.44 -4.09
CA LYS A 295 -1.50 -13.03 -3.26
C LYS A 295 -0.78 -11.96 -2.42
N TYR A 296 -0.37 -10.85 -3.05
CA TYR A 296 0.28 -9.73 -2.38
C TYR A 296 -0.57 -9.11 -1.26
N ILE A 297 -1.87 -8.88 -1.51
CA ILE A 297 -2.77 -8.33 -0.48
C ILE A 297 -2.93 -9.32 0.68
N SER A 298 -2.99 -10.62 0.41
CA SER A 298 -3.03 -11.66 1.45
C SER A 298 -1.76 -11.66 2.29
N GLU A 299 -0.59 -11.65 1.67
CA GLU A 299 0.70 -11.61 2.38
C GLU A 299 0.87 -10.32 3.21
N LEU A 300 0.37 -9.18 2.72
CA LEU A 300 0.31 -7.95 3.50
C LEU A 300 -0.65 -8.05 4.69
N GLN A 301 -1.81 -8.69 4.51
CA GLN A 301 -2.75 -8.92 5.60
C GLN A 301 -2.10 -9.78 6.69
N ASP A 302 -1.41 -10.86 6.32
CA ASP A 302 -0.70 -11.73 7.26
C ASP A 302 0.42 -10.96 7.98
N LEU A 303 1.22 -10.18 7.24
CA LEU A 303 2.27 -9.34 7.84
C LEU A 303 1.70 -8.33 8.83
N TYR A 304 0.60 -7.66 8.47
CA TYR A 304 -0.02 -6.67 9.35
C TYR A 304 -0.73 -7.31 10.54
N GLU A 305 -1.19 -8.55 10.44
CA GLU A 305 -1.81 -9.28 11.54
C GLU A 305 -0.85 -9.50 12.72
N GLU A 306 0.46 -9.64 12.47
CA GLU A 306 1.49 -9.72 13.52
C GLU A 306 1.54 -8.47 14.42
N PHE A 307 1.06 -7.32 13.91
CA PHE A 307 1.00 -6.05 14.66
C PHE A 307 -0.41 -5.78 15.24
N VAL A 308 -1.34 -6.73 15.10
CA VAL A 308 -2.72 -6.62 15.56
C VAL A 308 -2.94 -7.49 16.80
N ILE A 309 -3.29 -6.85 17.91
CA ILE A 309 -3.70 -7.52 19.14
C ILE A 309 -5.23 -7.59 19.18
N LYS A 310 -5.80 -8.76 18.92
CA LYS A 310 -7.26 -9.00 19.03
C LYS A 310 -7.61 -9.29 20.49
N ILE A 311 -8.52 -8.53 21.09
CA ILE A 311 -9.00 -8.77 22.46
C ILE A 311 -10.53 -8.93 22.45
N THR A 312 -11.01 -9.94 23.17
CA THR A 312 -12.45 -10.26 23.32
C THR A 312 -13.21 -9.23 24.15
N ASP A 313 -12.60 -8.72 25.22
CA ASP A 313 -13.18 -7.68 26.08
C ASP A 313 -12.23 -6.50 26.21
N PHE A 314 -12.69 -5.27 25.96
CA PHE A 314 -11.92 -4.08 26.30
C PHE A 314 -11.88 -3.95 27.83
N PRO A 315 -10.74 -4.18 28.51
CA PRO A 315 -10.72 -3.99 29.96
C PRO A 315 -10.85 -2.50 30.27
N GLN A 316 -11.57 -2.17 31.34
CA GLN A 316 -11.51 -0.83 31.95
C GLN A 316 -10.06 -0.58 32.35
N PHE A 317 -9.42 0.45 31.77
CA PHE A 317 -8.00 0.69 31.99
C PHE A 317 -7.77 1.41 33.31
N ASP A 318 -7.12 0.70 34.25
CA ASP A 318 -6.45 1.29 35.42
C ASP A 318 -5.04 1.77 35.01
N LYS A 319 -4.67 2.99 35.41
CA LYS A 319 -3.43 3.68 35.01
C LYS A 319 -2.14 3.05 35.56
N THR A 320 -2.27 2.08 36.46
CA THR A 320 -1.14 1.39 37.09
C THR A 320 -0.46 0.37 36.18
N LEU A 321 -1.05 0.06 35.01
CA LEU A 321 -0.39 -0.70 33.94
C LEU A 321 0.67 0.14 33.20
N LYS A 322 1.59 0.74 33.96
CA LYS A 322 3.00 0.83 33.60
C LYS A 322 3.61 -0.58 33.61
N ASN A 323 3.00 -1.55 32.93
CA ASN A 323 3.65 -2.82 32.69
C ASN A 323 4.70 -2.59 31.61
N ASN A 324 5.84 -2.05 32.06
CA ASN A 324 7.10 -2.10 31.34
C ASN A 324 7.30 -3.51 30.78
N ASN A 325 6.85 -4.56 31.47
CA ASN A 325 6.91 -5.93 30.99
C ASN A 325 6.11 -6.19 29.70
N LEU A 326 4.92 -5.60 29.50
CA LEU A 326 4.13 -5.82 28.29
C LEU A 326 4.71 -5.03 27.11
N ILE A 327 5.17 -3.80 27.36
CA ILE A 327 5.92 -2.98 26.38
C ILE A 327 7.29 -3.62 26.06
N ILE A 328 7.97 -4.23 27.04
CA ILE A 328 9.22 -4.98 26.86
C ILE A 328 8.96 -6.27 26.07
N SER A 329 7.86 -6.98 26.32
CA SER A 329 7.44 -8.13 25.50
C SER A 329 7.04 -7.74 24.07
N LEU A 330 6.45 -6.55 23.88
CA LEU A 330 6.17 -5.95 22.57
C LEU A 330 7.45 -5.44 21.87
N ARG A 331 8.47 -5.03 22.63
CA ARG A 331 9.84 -4.79 22.13
C ARG A 331 10.63 -6.08 21.88
N GLN A 332 10.23 -7.20 22.47
CA GLN A 332 10.78 -8.53 22.14
C GLN A 332 10.13 -9.09 20.87
N LEU A 333 8.91 -8.67 20.53
CA LEU A 333 8.30 -8.86 19.20
C LEU A 333 9.14 -8.18 18.09
N ASP A 334 9.73 -7.02 18.39
CA ASP A 334 10.71 -6.30 17.56
C ASP A 334 11.95 -7.15 17.16
N GLN A 335 12.26 -8.19 17.94
CA GLN A 335 13.38 -9.11 17.68
C GLN A 335 12.97 -10.40 16.96
N ARG A 336 11.67 -10.65 16.75
CA ARG A 336 11.26 -11.72 15.83
C ARG A 336 11.59 -11.25 14.43
N ILE A 337 12.32 -12.06 13.68
CA ILE A 337 12.53 -11.82 12.25
C ILE A 337 11.13 -11.81 11.63
N LEU A 338 10.58 -10.62 11.38
CA LEU A 338 9.33 -10.46 10.66
C LEU A 338 9.47 -11.25 9.36
N PRO A 339 8.42 -11.97 8.91
CA PRO A 339 8.46 -12.59 7.60
C PRO A 339 8.73 -11.48 6.58
N ILE A 340 9.94 -11.49 6.03
CA ILE A 340 10.36 -10.49 5.05
C ILE A 340 9.56 -10.83 3.79
N LEU A 341 8.67 -9.92 3.38
CA LEU A 341 8.00 -10.05 2.10
C LEU A 341 9.06 -10.23 1.01
N PRO A 342 8.80 -11.04 -0.04
CA PRO A 342 9.76 -11.24 -1.12
C PRO A 342 10.28 -9.93 -1.73
N ILE A 343 9.45 -8.88 -1.68
CA ILE A 343 9.80 -7.51 -2.03
C ILE A 343 9.29 -6.58 -0.93
N THR A 344 10.19 -5.77 -0.36
CA THR A 344 9.87 -4.79 0.69
C THR A 344 10.24 -3.39 0.23
N SER A 345 9.34 -2.41 0.35
CA SER A 345 9.74 -1.00 0.30
C SER A 345 10.47 -0.64 1.59
N THR A 346 11.47 0.24 1.49
CA THR A 346 12.19 0.75 2.67
C THR A 346 11.23 1.49 3.62
N GLU A 347 10.25 2.23 3.10
CA GLU A 347 9.23 2.94 3.89
C GLU A 347 8.39 2.06 4.83
N ILE A 348 8.13 0.79 4.48
CA ILE A 348 7.34 -0.12 5.34
C ILE A 348 8.17 -0.54 6.54
N LEU A 349 9.49 -0.73 6.37
CA LEU A 349 10.40 -1.17 7.42
C LEU A 349 10.70 -0.04 8.41
N ASP A 350 10.82 1.20 7.94
CA ASP A 350 11.19 2.35 8.77
C ASP A 350 10.05 2.87 9.67
N ASN A 351 8.80 2.47 9.39
CA ASN A 351 7.60 2.97 10.08
C ASN A 351 6.85 1.89 10.90
N LEU A 352 7.51 0.77 11.19
CA LEU A 352 7.01 -0.27 12.09
C LEU A 352 7.75 -0.20 13.45
N PRO A 353 7.12 -0.59 14.58
CA PRO A 353 5.74 -1.08 14.71
C PRO A 353 4.73 -0.03 15.20
N ILE A 354 3.52 -0.04 14.61
CA ILE A 354 2.30 0.55 15.20
C ILE A 354 1.47 -0.61 15.72
N LEU A 355 1.08 -0.57 16.98
CA LEU A 355 0.23 -1.62 17.55
C LEU A 355 -1.24 -1.24 17.41
N LEU A 356 -2.00 -2.12 16.74
CA LEU A 356 -3.44 -1.99 16.62
C LEU A 356 -4.14 -2.97 17.54
N LYS A 357 -5.08 -2.50 18.35
CA LYS A 357 -5.88 -3.36 19.23
C LYS A 357 -7.33 -3.36 18.77
N TYR A 358 -7.88 -4.53 18.43
CA TYR A 358 -9.26 -4.68 17.94
C TYR A 358 -10.15 -5.32 19.00
N SER A 359 -11.37 -4.80 19.17
CA SER A 359 -12.45 -5.50 19.90
C SER A 359 -13.05 -6.61 19.02
N GLN A 360 -13.08 -7.86 19.48
CA GLN A 360 -13.77 -8.92 18.74
C GLN A 360 -15.29 -8.69 18.76
N ASN A 361 -15.87 -8.49 17.58
CA ASN A 361 -17.15 -9.12 17.25
C ASN A 361 -16.81 -10.23 16.26
N GLU A 362 -17.49 -11.38 16.31
CA GLU A 362 -17.22 -12.52 15.42
C GLU A 362 -17.11 -12.05 13.96
N VAL A 363 -15.87 -11.98 13.45
CA VAL A 363 -15.63 -11.72 12.03
C VAL A 363 -16.04 -13.00 11.33
N LYS A 364 -17.31 -13.07 10.90
CA LYS A 364 -17.76 -14.13 10.00
C LYS A 364 -16.80 -14.14 8.83
N GLN A 365 -16.19 -15.29 8.55
CA GLN A 365 -15.40 -15.49 7.34
C GLN A 365 -16.34 -15.34 6.14
N TYR A 366 -16.45 -14.13 5.62
CA TYR A 366 -17.18 -13.88 4.38
C TYR A 366 -16.34 -14.41 3.22
N GLN A 367 -16.87 -15.42 2.55
CA GLN A 367 -16.38 -15.82 1.23
C GLN A 367 -16.61 -14.65 0.27
N LEU A 368 -15.54 -14.19 -0.39
CA LEU A 368 -15.61 -13.21 -1.47
C LEU A 368 -16.51 -13.75 -2.58
N ASN A 369 -17.80 -13.39 -2.54
CA ASN A 369 -18.73 -13.77 -3.59
C ASN A 369 -18.36 -13.02 -4.88
N GLN A 370 -18.10 -13.80 -5.92
CA GLN A 370 -17.74 -13.30 -7.24
C GLN A 370 -18.93 -12.55 -7.88
N LYS A 371 -18.60 -11.41 -8.53
CA LYS A 371 -19.45 -10.60 -9.42
C LYS A 371 -20.68 -9.92 -8.77
N LYS A 372 -20.46 -8.91 -7.94
CA LYS A 372 -21.40 -7.77 -7.89
C LYS A 372 -21.12 -6.87 -9.11
N ALA A 373 -22.17 -6.33 -9.75
CA ALA A 373 -22.03 -5.23 -10.69
C ALA A 373 -21.24 -4.08 -10.02
N GLU A 374 -20.56 -3.23 -10.79
CA GLU A 374 -19.84 -2.08 -10.22
C GLU A 374 -20.84 -1.19 -9.47
N SER A 375 -20.80 -1.20 -8.13
CA SER A 375 -21.67 -0.36 -7.30
C SER A 375 -21.17 1.08 -7.32
N LYS A 376 -22.09 2.04 -7.46
CA LYS A 376 -21.80 3.47 -7.27
C LYS A 376 -21.63 3.75 -5.78
N HIS A 377 -20.46 3.46 -5.25
CA HIS A 377 -20.12 3.72 -3.85
C HIS A 377 -19.43 5.07 -3.69
N LEU A 378 -20.10 6.01 -3.00
CA LEU A 378 -19.54 7.29 -2.59
C LEU A 378 -18.96 7.21 -1.17
N ILE A 379 -17.69 7.59 -1.01
CA ILE A 379 -17.01 7.71 0.28
C ILE A 379 -16.74 9.20 0.56
N VAL A 380 -17.33 9.71 1.62
CA VAL A 380 -17.22 11.11 2.06
C VAL A 380 -16.15 11.23 3.14
N PHE A 381 -15.19 12.12 2.94
CA PHE A 381 -14.12 12.40 3.87
C PHE A 381 -14.36 13.75 4.55
N VAL A 382 -14.41 13.76 5.88
CA VAL A 382 -14.78 14.95 6.66
C VAL A 382 -13.65 15.32 7.62
N HIS A 383 -13.08 16.51 7.45
CA HIS A 383 -11.94 17.00 8.22
C HIS A 383 -12.34 17.54 9.61
N GLY A 384 -11.33 17.73 10.47
CA GLY A 384 -11.50 18.25 11.83
C GLY A 384 -11.65 19.76 11.93
N TYR A 385 -11.66 20.27 13.17
CA TYR A 385 -11.77 21.69 13.51
C TYR A 385 -10.62 22.50 12.90
N LYS A 386 -10.94 23.62 12.22
CA LYS A 386 -9.99 24.46 11.48
C LYS A 386 -9.15 23.68 10.44
N GLY A 387 -9.61 22.50 10.06
CA GLY A 387 -8.99 21.68 9.02
C GLY A 387 -9.41 22.08 7.61
N SER A 388 -9.02 21.23 6.65
CA SER A 388 -9.34 21.35 5.24
C SER A 388 -9.45 19.98 4.57
N PRO A 389 -10.02 19.90 3.35
CA PRO A 389 -9.96 18.71 2.50
C PRO A 389 -8.59 18.03 2.42
N PHE A 390 -7.50 18.83 2.49
CA PHE A 390 -6.13 18.35 2.40
C PHE A 390 -5.75 17.40 3.54
N ASP A 391 -6.28 17.60 4.74
CA ASP A 391 -5.96 16.78 5.91
C ASP A 391 -6.42 15.32 5.73
N MET A 392 -7.52 15.13 4.96
CA MET A 392 -8.07 13.82 4.66
C MET A 392 -7.53 13.21 3.36
N ARG A 393 -6.68 13.94 2.63
CA ARG A 393 -6.17 13.55 1.31
C ARG A 393 -5.42 12.24 1.34
N ARG A 394 -4.62 11.99 2.39
CA ARG A 394 -3.86 10.73 2.54
C ARG A 394 -4.77 9.51 2.66
N TRP A 395 -5.82 9.61 3.48
CA TRP A 395 -6.87 8.59 3.57
C TRP A 395 -7.56 8.36 2.22
N ARG A 396 -7.99 9.43 1.54
CA ARG A 396 -8.60 9.35 0.22
C ARG A 396 -7.71 8.65 -0.79
N ASN A 397 -6.44 9.04 -0.84
CA ASN A 397 -5.46 8.52 -1.77
C ASN A 397 -5.24 7.03 -1.55
N ILE A 398 -5.02 6.60 -0.30
CA ILE A 398 -4.84 5.18 0.02
C ILE A 398 -6.11 4.38 -0.32
N ILE A 399 -7.30 4.89 0.02
CA ILE A 399 -8.56 4.25 -0.38
C ILE A 399 -8.64 4.06 -1.89
N LYS A 400 -8.33 5.10 -2.69
CA LYS A 400 -8.35 4.99 -4.16
C LYS A 400 -7.32 4.01 -4.68
N ILE A 401 -6.17 3.84 -4.04
CA ILE A 401 -5.16 2.83 -4.40
C ILE A 401 -5.72 1.40 -4.26
N TYR A 402 -6.33 1.09 -3.11
CA TYR A 402 -6.88 -0.25 -2.83
C TYR A 402 -8.21 -0.50 -3.55
N TYR A 403 -9.02 0.54 -3.70
CA TYR A 403 -10.38 0.48 -4.20
C TYR A 403 -10.61 1.47 -5.35
N PRO A 404 -10.08 1.17 -6.56
CA PRO A 404 -10.09 2.09 -7.70
C PRO A 404 -11.45 2.66 -8.07
N LYS A 405 -12.50 1.85 -7.91
CA LYS A 405 -13.84 2.11 -8.48
C LYS A 405 -14.75 2.94 -7.58
N CYS A 406 -14.35 3.22 -6.33
CA CYS A 406 -15.15 4.07 -5.47
C CYS A 406 -15.07 5.54 -5.90
N PHE A 407 -16.18 6.24 -5.73
CA PHE A 407 -16.25 7.69 -5.81
C PHE A 407 -15.88 8.28 -4.46
N THR A 408 -15.22 9.43 -4.46
CA THR A 408 -14.74 10.07 -3.24
C THR A 408 -15.11 11.54 -3.21
N LEU A 409 -15.55 12.03 -2.06
CA LEU A 409 -15.80 13.45 -1.81
C LEU A 409 -14.94 13.91 -0.63
N LEU A 410 -13.93 14.75 -0.88
CA LEU A 410 -13.21 15.46 0.18
C LEU A 410 -14.01 16.71 0.54
N SER A 411 -14.78 16.66 1.62
CA SER A 411 -15.69 17.75 2.02
C SER A 411 -14.95 19.07 2.21
N SER A 412 -15.40 20.11 1.52
CA SER A 412 -14.82 21.45 1.54
C SER A 412 -15.74 22.49 2.19
N CYS A 413 -17.01 22.15 2.37
CA CYS A 413 -18.06 23.08 2.82
C CYS A 413 -17.84 23.72 4.21
N ASN A 414 -16.95 23.16 5.03
CA ASN A 414 -16.60 23.66 6.37
C ASN A 414 -15.11 24.03 6.49
N GLN A 415 -14.40 24.21 5.37
CA GLN A 415 -12.97 24.51 5.37
C GLN A 415 -12.70 25.87 6.01
N ARG A 416 -11.76 25.93 6.97
CA ARG A 416 -11.33 27.17 7.67
C ARG A 416 -12.45 27.93 8.41
N GLU A 417 -13.69 27.45 8.41
CA GLU A 417 -14.83 27.99 9.15
C GLU A 417 -14.96 27.23 10.49
N GLY A 418 -14.26 27.70 11.52
CA GLY A 418 -14.28 27.08 12.85
C GLY A 418 -15.32 27.67 13.81
N GLU A 419 -16.04 28.72 13.42
CA GLU A 419 -16.79 29.55 14.38
C GLU A 419 -18.27 29.17 14.52
N GLU A 420 -18.81 28.41 13.56
CA GLU A 420 -20.23 28.07 13.47
C GLU A 420 -20.66 26.91 14.40
N SER A 421 -21.98 26.71 14.53
CA SER A 421 -22.55 25.54 15.19
C SER A 421 -22.37 24.27 14.38
N ILE A 422 -22.23 23.14 15.07
CA ILE A 422 -22.22 21.78 14.49
C ILE A 422 -23.50 21.51 13.70
N ARG A 423 -24.63 22.13 14.09
CA ARG A 423 -25.89 22.08 13.35
C ARG A 423 -25.75 22.68 11.95
N VAL A 424 -25.23 23.90 11.85
CA VAL A 424 -25.02 24.60 10.57
C VAL A 424 -23.99 23.84 9.72
N MET A 425 -22.88 23.44 10.32
CA MET A 425 -21.84 22.67 9.62
C MET A 425 -22.38 21.34 9.05
N GLY A 426 -23.22 20.64 9.81
CA GLY A 426 -23.87 19.41 9.37
C GLY A 426 -24.86 19.64 8.23
N HIS A 427 -25.62 20.74 8.27
CA HIS A 427 -26.52 21.11 7.18
C HIS A 427 -25.74 21.42 5.89
N LYS A 428 -24.66 22.23 5.96
CA LYS A 428 -23.76 22.50 4.82
C LYS A 428 -23.21 21.21 4.20
N LEU A 429 -22.72 20.30 5.05
CA LEU A 429 -22.21 19.00 4.61
C LEU A 429 -23.29 18.16 3.92
N SER A 430 -24.51 18.15 4.44
CA SER A 430 -25.60 17.41 3.80
C SER A 430 -25.95 17.93 2.40
N ILE A 431 -25.87 19.25 2.19
CA ILE A 431 -26.08 19.88 0.88
C ILE A 431 -24.97 19.47 -0.10
N GLU A 432 -23.69 19.55 0.33
CA GLU A 432 -22.55 19.15 -0.50
C GLU A 432 -22.65 17.68 -0.94
N ILE A 433 -23.05 16.78 -0.02
CA ILE A 433 -23.26 15.36 -0.32
C ILE A 433 -24.42 15.15 -1.29
N GLN A 434 -25.56 15.81 -1.08
CA GLN A 434 -26.71 15.68 -1.97
C GLN A 434 -26.39 16.19 -3.38
N ALA A 435 -25.66 17.31 -3.50
CA ALA A 435 -25.19 17.82 -4.79
C ALA A 435 -24.27 16.80 -5.48
N GLN A 436 -23.34 16.18 -4.76
CA GLN A 436 -22.48 15.14 -5.33
C GLN A 436 -23.27 13.91 -5.78
N ILE A 437 -24.25 13.46 -5.00
CA ILE A 437 -25.12 12.33 -5.36
C ILE A 437 -25.94 12.65 -6.62
N GLN A 438 -26.41 13.88 -6.78
CA GLN A 438 -27.10 14.33 -7.98
C GLN A 438 -26.17 14.31 -9.20
N LEU A 439 -24.93 14.83 -9.08
CA LEU A 439 -23.94 14.79 -10.16
C LEU A 439 -23.56 13.37 -10.59
N MET A 440 -23.67 12.40 -9.69
CA MET A 440 -23.40 10.99 -9.96
C MET A 440 -24.60 10.23 -10.54
N ASP A 441 -25.76 10.88 -10.72
CA ASP A 441 -27.04 10.22 -11.03
C ASP A 441 -27.37 9.09 -10.04
N GLY A 442 -27.29 9.42 -8.75
CA GLY A 442 -27.55 8.50 -7.66
C GLY A 442 -26.34 7.66 -7.24
N ILE A 443 -26.54 6.95 -6.13
CA ILE A 443 -25.55 6.07 -5.50
C ILE A 443 -26.19 4.75 -5.07
N ASP A 444 -25.40 3.70 -4.95
CA ASP A 444 -25.79 2.42 -4.35
C ASP A 444 -25.38 2.35 -2.88
N GLU A 445 -24.21 2.90 -2.56
CA GLU A 445 -23.60 2.82 -1.24
C GLU A 445 -23.02 4.20 -0.84
N LEU A 446 -23.15 4.56 0.44
CA LEU A 446 -22.62 5.78 1.05
C LEU A 446 -21.80 5.42 2.29
N SER A 447 -20.58 5.93 2.36
CA SER A 447 -19.69 5.73 3.51
C SER A 447 -19.03 7.02 3.94
N PHE A 448 -18.54 7.04 5.18
CA PHE A 448 -17.86 8.19 5.76
C PHE A 448 -16.52 7.80 6.40
N ILE A 449 -15.52 8.66 6.23
CA ILE A 449 -14.25 8.63 6.97
C ILE A 449 -14.04 10.02 7.57
N CYS A 450 -14.09 10.12 8.88
CA CYS A 450 -14.20 11.39 9.58
C CYS A 450 -13.13 11.55 10.64
N HIS A 451 -12.50 12.71 10.72
CA HIS A 451 -11.51 13.04 11.73
C HIS A 451 -12.02 14.07 12.73
N SER A 452 -11.75 13.83 14.02
CA SER A 452 -11.99 14.81 15.09
C SER A 452 -13.44 15.35 15.05
N LEU A 453 -13.62 16.68 15.12
CA LEU A 453 -14.92 17.35 14.99
C LEU A 453 -15.73 16.89 13.76
N GLY A 454 -15.07 16.56 12.65
CA GLY A 454 -15.70 16.13 11.41
C GLY A 454 -16.62 14.92 11.59
N GLY A 455 -16.35 14.05 12.56
CA GLY A 455 -17.23 12.92 12.86
C GLY A 455 -18.55 13.33 13.51
N VAL A 456 -18.52 14.35 14.36
CA VAL A 456 -19.74 14.90 14.97
C VAL A 456 -20.54 15.69 13.93
N VAL A 457 -19.85 16.43 13.05
CA VAL A 457 -20.45 17.12 11.91
C VAL A 457 -21.11 16.14 10.93
N ALA A 458 -20.46 15.01 10.63
CA ALA A 458 -21.04 13.96 9.80
C ALA A 458 -22.34 13.40 10.41
N ARG A 459 -22.35 13.11 11.72
CA ARG A 459 -23.59 12.72 12.43
C ARG A 459 -24.68 13.78 12.34
N SER A 460 -24.32 15.04 12.48
CA SER A 460 -25.25 16.17 12.31
C SER A 460 -25.84 16.21 10.88
N ALA A 461 -25.01 15.97 9.86
CA ALA A 461 -25.45 15.90 8.46
C ALA A 461 -26.42 14.76 8.18
N LEU A 462 -26.27 13.62 8.85
CA LEU A 462 -27.15 12.46 8.70
C LEU A 462 -28.63 12.78 8.98
N CYS A 463 -28.93 13.76 9.84
CA CYS A 463 -30.30 14.23 10.08
C CYS A 463 -31.03 14.65 8.78
N ASN A 464 -30.29 15.10 7.76
CA ASN A 464 -30.82 15.54 6.46
C ASN A 464 -30.55 14.52 5.33
N LEU A 465 -30.05 13.31 5.65
CA LEU A 465 -29.70 12.26 4.69
C LEU A 465 -30.50 10.97 4.91
N SER A 466 -31.61 11.02 5.65
CA SER A 466 -32.46 9.86 5.98
C SER A 466 -32.96 9.08 4.75
N MET A 467 -33.16 9.76 3.60
CA MET A 467 -33.52 9.12 2.33
C MET A 467 -32.45 8.13 1.81
N HIS A 468 -31.21 8.20 2.33
CA HIS A 468 -30.11 7.32 1.98
C HIS A 468 -29.77 6.31 3.08
N GLN A 469 -30.58 6.20 4.16
CA GLN A 469 -30.28 5.33 5.31
C GLN A 469 -29.99 3.88 4.89
N ASN A 470 -30.74 3.32 3.93
CA ASN A 470 -30.57 1.93 3.46
C ASN A 470 -29.33 1.73 2.57
N LYS A 471 -28.61 2.80 2.24
CA LYS A 471 -27.39 2.79 1.41
C LYS A 471 -26.13 2.94 2.24
N MET A 472 -26.24 3.12 3.57
CA MET A 472 -25.10 3.39 4.44
C MET A 472 -24.26 2.12 4.65
N ARG A 473 -23.02 2.11 4.16
CA ARG A 473 -22.15 0.92 4.19
C ARG A 473 -21.22 0.94 5.40
N PHE A 474 -20.31 1.91 5.51
CA PHE A 474 -19.44 2.03 6.69
C PHE A 474 -19.23 3.47 7.16
N TYR A 475 -18.92 3.60 8.44
CA TYR A 475 -18.55 4.85 9.09
C TYR A 475 -17.24 4.66 9.88
N VAL A 476 -16.17 5.34 9.48
CA VAL A 476 -14.87 5.34 10.18
C VAL A 476 -14.71 6.66 10.92
N SER A 477 -14.57 6.61 12.25
CA SER A 477 -14.29 7.76 13.09
C SER A 477 -12.86 7.73 13.60
N LEU A 478 -12.14 8.82 13.41
CA LEU A 478 -10.74 8.97 13.79
C LEU A 478 -10.66 10.03 14.91
N GLY A 479 -10.65 9.58 16.17
CA GLY A 479 -10.51 10.47 17.34
C GLY A 479 -11.61 11.52 17.47
N SER A 480 -12.88 11.16 17.23
CA SER A 480 -13.99 12.13 17.22
C SER A 480 -14.71 12.26 18.57
N PRO A 481 -15.00 13.47 19.07
CA PRO A 481 -15.62 13.67 20.38
C PRO A 481 -17.15 13.52 20.36
N HIS A 482 -17.65 12.32 20.03
CA HIS A 482 -19.08 12.05 19.76
C HIS A 482 -20.06 12.39 20.88
N VAL A 483 -19.60 12.32 22.13
CA VAL A 483 -20.38 12.58 23.35
C VAL A 483 -19.74 13.67 24.22
N GLY A 484 -18.90 14.51 23.60
CA GLY A 484 -18.36 15.73 24.17
C GLY A 484 -16.95 15.66 24.77
N LEU A 485 -16.41 16.83 25.12
CA LEU A 485 -15.02 17.05 25.56
C LEU A 485 -14.87 17.39 27.06
N PHE A 486 -15.93 17.23 27.86
CA PHE A 486 -15.93 17.57 29.28
C PHE A 486 -15.35 16.46 30.19
N VAL A 487 -14.87 15.36 29.62
CA VAL A 487 -14.20 14.27 30.37
C VAL A 487 -12.81 14.73 30.79
N LYS A 488 -12.46 14.56 32.07
CA LYS A 488 -11.16 15.01 32.59
C LYS A 488 -10.02 14.26 31.90
N GLN A 489 -9.10 15.02 31.31
CA GLN A 489 -7.88 14.50 30.71
C GLN A 489 -6.80 14.24 31.77
N ASN A 490 -5.84 13.39 31.42
CA ASN A 490 -4.83 12.91 32.34
C ASN A 490 -3.53 13.73 32.26
N SER A 491 -3.49 15.00 32.64
CA SER A 491 -2.23 15.66 33.10
C SER A 491 -2.38 17.17 33.39
N LEU A 492 -1.57 17.65 34.35
CA LEU A 492 -1.13 19.03 34.56
C LEU A 492 -0.19 19.49 33.41
N VAL A 493 -0.62 19.50 32.14
CA VAL A 493 0.19 20.02 31.02
C VAL A 493 -0.40 21.33 30.47
N LYS A 494 0.49 22.27 30.12
CA LYS A 494 0.21 23.54 29.42
C LYS A 494 -0.65 23.38 28.14
N THR A 495 -0.78 22.18 27.57
CA THR A 495 -1.65 21.86 26.42
C THR A 495 -3.13 22.03 26.77
N GLY A 496 -3.54 21.72 28.01
CA GLY A 496 -4.86 22.07 28.52
C GLY A 496 -5.08 23.59 28.57
N LEU A 497 -4.02 24.37 28.81
CA LEU A 497 -4.03 25.83 28.69
C LEU A 497 -4.16 26.29 27.22
N TRP A 498 -3.51 25.62 26.25
CA TRP A 498 -3.65 25.92 24.82
C TRP A 498 -5.06 25.60 24.28
N PHE A 499 -5.66 24.49 24.72
CA PHE A 499 -7.08 24.18 24.48
C PHE A 499 -7.98 25.30 25.01
N MET A 500 -7.75 25.76 26.25
CA MET A 500 -8.51 26.86 26.85
C MET A 500 -8.28 28.22 26.18
N THR A 501 -7.13 28.50 25.57
CA THR A 501 -6.83 29.81 24.96
C THR A 501 -7.16 29.91 23.47
N ASN A 502 -7.14 28.81 22.70
CA ASN A 502 -7.32 28.84 21.24
C ASN A 502 -8.60 28.17 20.72
N PHE A 503 -9.31 27.36 21.53
CA PHE A 503 -10.56 26.68 21.17
C PHE A 503 -11.81 27.30 21.81
N SER A 504 -11.64 28.30 22.67
CA SER A 504 -12.71 28.80 23.57
C SER A 504 -13.66 29.83 22.97
N SER A 505 -13.52 30.24 21.70
CA SER A 505 -14.32 31.32 21.11
C SER A 505 -15.39 30.89 20.09
N SER A 506 -15.46 29.60 19.70
CA SER A 506 -16.40 29.14 18.67
C SER A 506 -17.63 28.43 19.22
N GLN A 507 -18.74 28.53 18.48
CA GLN A 507 -20.00 27.90 18.87
C GLN A 507 -19.90 26.37 18.88
N SER A 508 -19.25 25.77 17.87
CA SER A 508 -19.02 24.31 17.83
C SER A 508 -18.23 23.78 19.04
N MET A 509 -17.26 24.54 19.56
CA MET A 509 -16.50 24.12 20.74
C MET A 509 -17.31 24.24 22.02
N ALA A 510 -18.15 25.28 22.14
CA ALA A 510 -19.12 25.39 23.23
C ALA A 510 -20.09 24.20 23.21
N GLU A 511 -20.60 23.81 22.03
CA GLU A 511 -21.45 22.63 21.85
C GLU A 511 -20.72 21.33 22.23
N LEU A 512 -19.46 21.14 21.82
CA LEU A 512 -18.66 19.98 22.23
C LEU A 512 -18.42 19.91 23.75
N GLN A 513 -18.39 21.05 24.44
CA GLN A 513 -18.27 21.11 25.90
C GLN A 513 -19.63 21.05 26.61
N MET A 514 -20.74 21.00 25.86
CA MET A 514 -22.12 21.14 26.34
C MET A 514 -22.31 22.42 27.17
N GLN A 515 -21.79 23.54 26.66
CA GLN A 515 -21.90 24.88 27.23
C GLN A 515 -22.82 25.80 26.41
N ASP A 516 -23.39 25.29 25.33
CA ASP A 516 -24.36 25.95 24.45
C ASP A 516 -25.76 26.08 25.07
N ALA A 517 -26.01 25.40 26.20
CA ALA A 517 -27.24 25.50 26.98
C ALA A 517 -26.96 25.44 28.48
N SER A 518 -27.78 26.15 29.28
CA SER A 518 -27.71 26.10 30.74
C SER A 518 -28.18 24.76 31.30
N VAL A 519 -29.16 24.13 30.63
CA VAL A 519 -29.64 22.78 30.93
C VAL A 519 -28.98 21.81 29.95
N PRO A 520 -28.17 20.84 30.41
CA PRO A 520 -27.41 19.95 29.52
C PRO A 520 -28.27 19.16 28.52
N GLN A 521 -29.51 18.81 28.87
CA GLN A 521 -30.47 18.14 27.98
C GLN A 521 -30.94 19.01 26.80
N ASN A 522 -30.75 20.33 26.88
CA ASN A 522 -31.07 21.26 25.79
C ASN A 522 -29.85 21.52 24.89
N SER A 523 -28.69 20.94 25.20
CA SER A 523 -27.48 21.06 24.37
C SER A 523 -27.65 20.33 23.04
N TYR A 524 -26.93 20.81 22.03
CA TYR A 524 -26.97 20.22 20.71
C TYR A 524 -26.40 18.79 20.67
N LEU A 525 -25.36 18.50 21.46
CA LEU A 525 -24.81 17.15 21.56
C LEU A 525 -25.83 16.16 22.16
N TYR A 526 -26.61 16.58 23.17
CA TYR A 526 -27.66 15.73 23.71
C TYR A 526 -28.73 15.45 22.66
N TYR A 527 -29.21 16.49 21.96
CA TYR A 527 -30.12 16.33 20.83
C TYR A 527 -29.55 15.37 19.77
N LEU A 528 -28.28 15.51 19.39
CA LEU A 528 -27.67 14.64 18.38
C LEU A 528 -27.53 13.18 18.84
N SER A 529 -27.50 12.93 20.15
CA SER A 529 -27.52 11.56 20.69
C SER A 529 -28.87 10.89 20.50
N THR A 530 -29.98 11.64 20.51
CA THR A 530 -31.34 11.09 20.42
C THR A 530 -31.80 10.82 18.99
N VAL A 531 -31.10 11.38 18.00
CA VAL A 531 -31.41 11.18 16.57
C VAL A 531 -30.75 9.90 16.07
N GLN A 532 -31.49 9.12 15.28
CA GLN A 532 -30.95 7.96 14.58
C GLN A 532 -29.85 8.38 13.61
N SER A 533 -28.66 7.78 13.72
CA SER A 533 -27.54 8.16 12.85
C SER A 533 -26.60 6.98 12.57
N LEU A 534 -25.83 6.53 13.57
CA LEU A 534 -24.78 5.52 13.36
C LEU A 534 -25.34 4.11 13.15
N GLU A 535 -26.56 3.84 13.64
CA GLU A 535 -27.27 2.58 13.44
C GLU A 535 -27.71 2.33 11.99
N TRP A 536 -27.67 3.34 11.11
CA TRP A 536 -27.96 3.15 9.69
C TRP A 536 -26.85 2.40 8.95
N PHE A 537 -25.61 2.46 9.44
CA PHE A 537 -24.48 1.84 8.78
C PHE A 537 -24.46 0.33 9.00
N GLN A 538 -23.89 -0.41 8.06
CA GLN A 538 -23.65 -1.85 8.26
C GLN A 538 -22.47 -2.08 9.20
N LYS A 539 -21.44 -1.21 9.12
CA LYS A 539 -20.23 -1.29 9.94
C LYS A 539 -19.78 0.07 10.45
N VAL A 540 -19.41 0.15 11.74
CA VAL A 540 -18.82 1.33 12.36
C VAL A 540 -17.42 0.98 12.87
N ILE A 541 -16.42 1.79 12.56
CA ILE A 541 -15.06 1.66 13.08
C ILE A 541 -14.69 2.91 13.86
N LEU A 542 -14.38 2.73 15.14
CA LEU A 542 -13.99 3.81 16.05
C LEU A 542 -12.51 3.69 16.37
N VAL A 543 -11.70 4.59 15.83
CA VAL A 543 -10.24 4.61 15.98
C VAL A 543 -9.85 5.69 16.98
N SER A 544 -9.00 5.35 17.94
CA SER A 544 -8.50 6.28 18.96
C SER A 544 -7.07 5.94 19.35
N SER A 545 -6.34 6.91 19.90
CA SER A 545 -5.08 6.65 20.60
C SER A 545 -5.22 7.02 22.08
N THR A 546 -4.64 6.21 22.97
CA THR A 546 -4.50 6.58 24.39
C THR A 546 -3.48 7.71 24.60
N GLN A 547 -2.69 8.01 23.56
CA GLN A 547 -1.73 9.12 23.51
C GLN A 547 -2.36 10.41 22.98
N ASP A 548 -3.64 10.42 22.59
CA ASP A 548 -4.35 11.61 22.12
C ASP A 548 -4.76 12.51 23.31
N ASP A 549 -4.20 13.71 23.36
CA ASP A 549 -4.51 14.71 24.40
C ASP A 549 -5.65 15.67 24.00
N PHE A 550 -6.22 15.55 22.79
CA PHE A 550 -7.37 16.36 22.38
C PHE A 550 -8.69 15.64 22.66
N VAL A 551 -8.79 14.36 22.34
CA VAL A 551 -10.02 13.60 22.51
C VAL A 551 -9.77 12.37 23.37
N PRO A 552 -10.36 12.29 24.58
CA PRO A 552 -10.28 11.10 25.42
C PRO A 552 -10.74 9.86 24.66
N PHE A 553 -9.97 8.78 24.72
CA PHE A 553 -10.23 7.57 23.94
C PHE A 553 -11.62 6.96 24.20
N GLU A 554 -12.14 7.02 25.43
CA GLU A 554 -13.48 6.50 25.76
C GLU A 554 -14.57 7.29 25.03
N VAL A 555 -14.39 8.60 24.88
CA VAL A 555 -15.29 9.46 24.11
C VAL A 555 -15.21 9.10 22.63
N ALA A 556 -14.00 8.97 22.09
CA ALA A 556 -13.77 8.60 20.69
C ALA A 556 -14.34 7.23 20.33
N ARG A 557 -14.35 6.29 21.30
CA ARG A 557 -14.84 4.92 21.14
C ARG A 557 -16.27 4.69 21.64
N LEU A 558 -16.99 5.73 22.09
CA LEU A 558 -18.33 5.60 22.64
C LEU A 558 -18.38 4.55 23.77
N GLU A 559 -17.53 4.73 24.78
CA GLU A 559 -17.38 3.84 25.94
C GLU A 559 -17.66 4.56 27.25
N LYS A 560 -18.04 3.80 28.28
CA LYS A 560 -18.21 4.35 29.64
C LYS A 560 -16.86 4.87 30.16
N SER A 561 -16.87 6.01 30.86
CA SER A 561 -15.68 6.57 31.47
C SER A 561 -15.95 6.98 32.92
N THR A 562 -15.03 6.62 33.81
CA THR A 562 -15.01 7.05 35.22
C THR A 562 -14.44 8.46 35.39
N ARG A 563 -13.91 9.06 34.31
CA ARG A 563 -13.27 10.38 34.30
C ARG A 563 -14.25 11.52 34.00
N VAL A 564 -15.51 11.19 33.80
CA VAL A 564 -16.60 12.17 33.60
C VAL A 564 -16.88 12.86 34.94
N PRO A 565 -16.96 14.22 34.99
CA PRO A 565 -17.39 14.97 36.16
C PRO A 565 -18.74 14.47 36.71
N GLN A 566 -18.91 14.43 38.04
CA GLN A 566 -20.10 13.85 38.68
C GLN A 566 -21.42 14.46 38.19
N ASP A 567 -21.45 15.77 38.00
CA ASP A 567 -22.58 16.54 37.48
C ASP A 567 -22.95 16.19 36.02
N LYS A 568 -22.02 15.61 35.25
CA LYS A 568 -22.22 15.20 33.85
C LYS A 568 -22.29 13.67 33.64
N GLN A 569 -22.12 12.85 34.68
CA GLN A 569 -22.12 11.39 34.55
C GLN A 569 -23.42 10.82 33.99
N GLN A 570 -24.56 11.27 34.52
CA GLN A 570 -25.87 10.75 34.09
C GLN A 570 -26.16 11.09 32.62
N ILE A 571 -25.90 12.33 32.20
CA ILE A 571 -26.14 12.74 30.82
C ILE A 571 -25.17 12.07 29.84
N TYR A 572 -23.90 11.90 30.23
CA TYR A 572 -22.93 11.14 29.44
C TYR A 572 -23.40 9.71 29.19
N GLN A 573 -23.82 9.00 30.25
CA GLN A 573 -24.35 7.65 30.14
C GLN A 573 -25.60 7.60 29.26
N THR A 574 -26.50 8.57 29.41
CA THR A 574 -27.72 8.68 28.60
C THR A 574 -27.38 8.88 27.11
N MET A 575 -26.43 9.75 26.77
CA MET A 575 -26.02 9.96 25.38
C MET A 575 -25.38 8.71 24.77
N LEU A 576 -24.57 7.97 25.53
CA LEU A 576 -24.03 6.68 25.08
C LEU A 576 -25.14 5.66 24.83
N ASP A 577 -26.12 5.57 25.72
CA ASP A 577 -27.22 4.62 25.59
C ASP A 577 -28.16 4.97 24.44
N ASN A 578 -28.31 6.26 24.11
CA ASN A 578 -29.08 6.72 22.96
C ASN A 578 -28.40 6.36 21.63
N ILE A 579 -27.07 6.47 21.55
CA ILE A 579 -26.31 6.19 20.32
C ILE A 579 -26.23 4.68 20.10
N LYS A 580 -27.10 4.17 19.23
CA LYS A 580 -27.08 2.77 18.81
C LYS A 580 -26.01 2.55 17.75
N LEU A 581 -25.31 1.42 17.88
CA LEU A 581 -24.24 1.01 16.97
C LEU A 581 -24.58 -0.36 16.37
N PRO A 582 -24.33 -0.56 15.07
CA PRO A 582 -24.47 -1.84 14.38
C PRO A 582 -23.24 -2.72 14.68
N GLU A 583 -22.73 -3.46 13.70
CA GLU A 583 -21.40 -4.08 13.82
C GLU A 583 -20.35 -2.99 14.09
N CYS A 584 -19.83 -2.93 15.31
CA CYS A 584 -18.87 -1.92 15.73
C CYS A 584 -17.49 -2.57 15.99
N THR A 585 -16.46 -2.01 15.38
CA THR A 585 -15.06 -2.37 15.63
C THR A 585 -14.37 -1.19 16.31
N ARG A 586 -13.84 -1.40 17.51
CA ARG A 586 -13.04 -0.40 18.22
C ARG A 586 -11.56 -0.70 17.99
N VAL A 587 -10.81 0.31 17.57
CA VAL A 587 -9.39 0.23 17.25
C VAL A 587 -8.61 1.18 18.16
N GLU A 588 -7.73 0.63 18.99
CA GLU A 588 -6.72 1.42 19.70
C GLU A 588 -5.42 1.43 18.89
N VAL A 589 -4.85 2.62 18.73
CA VAL A 589 -3.59 2.83 18.02
C VAL A 589 -2.54 3.34 18.99
N ASN A 590 -1.41 2.64 19.08
CA ASN A 590 -0.25 3.08 19.85
C ASN A 590 0.89 3.43 18.89
N PHE A 591 1.24 4.71 18.84
CA PHE A 591 2.34 5.24 18.06
C PHE A 591 3.64 5.15 18.86
N ILE A 592 4.66 4.52 18.28
CA ILE A 592 5.97 4.41 18.90
C ILE A 592 6.80 5.64 18.49
N TYR A 593 7.19 6.44 19.48
CA TYR A 593 8.07 7.59 19.34
C TYR A 593 9.49 7.23 19.80
N THR A 594 10.52 7.67 19.08
CA THR A 594 11.93 7.36 19.39
C THR A 594 12.47 8.25 20.51
N GLU A 595 13.64 7.92 21.06
CA GLU A 595 14.20 8.69 22.20
C GLU A 595 14.53 10.14 21.86
N ASN A 596 14.77 10.45 20.58
CA ASN A 596 14.97 11.81 20.09
C ASN A 596 13.67 12.64 20.05
N ASP A 597 12.51 11.98 20.07
CA ASP A 597 11.19 12.62 20.12
C ASP A 597 10.75 12.96 21.57
N LYS A 598 11.44 12.41 22.57
CA LYS A 598 11.09 12.54 24.02
C LYS A 598 11.36 13.93 24.61
N ASN A 599 12.17 14.78 23.96
CA ASN A 599 12.37 16.16 24.42
C ASN A 599 11.13 17.07 24.20
N TRP A 600 10.01 16.50 23.73
CA TRP A 600 8.80 17.20 23.37
C TRP A 600 7.53 16.49 23.88
N ASP A 601 7.47 16.11 25.17
CA ASP A 601 6.26 15.52 25.77
C ASP A 601 4.97 16.33 25.48
N ASN A 602 5.09 17.66 25.31
CA ASN A 602 3.96 18.53 24.94
C ASN A 602 3.44 18.34 23.50
N PHE A 603 4.22 17.73 22.61
CA PHE A 603 3.85 17.47 21.21
C PHE A 603 3.24 16.10 21.02
N ILE A 604 3.54 15.12 21.88
CA ILE A 604 3.06 13.73 21.73
C ILE A 604 1.54 13.67 21.58
N GLY A 605 0.80 14.41 22.41
CA GLY A 605 -0.66 14.50 22.37
C GLY A 605 -1.23 14.93 21.02
N ARG A 606 -0.76 16.09 20.55
CA ARG A 606 -1.17 16.66 19.26
C ARG A 606 -0.69 15.80 18.10
N THR A 607 0.53 15.28 18.18
CA THR A 607 1.13 14.42 17.15
C THR A 607 0.34 13.12 17.03
N ALA A 608 -0.08 12.50 18.15
CA ALA A 608 -0.94 11.32 18.12
C ALA A 608 -2.30 11.62 17.46
N HIS A 609 -2.91 12.77 17.76
CA HIS A 609 -4.17 13.18 17.15
C HIS A 609 -4.06 13.39 15.62
N MET A 610 -2.96 13.99 15.16
CA MET A 610 -2.70 14.19 13.72
C MET A 610 -2.27 12.90 13.03
N ASN A 611 -1.54 12.01 13.70
CA ASN A 611 -1.12 10.72 13.16
C ASN A 611 -2.30 9.81 12.79
N LEU A 612 -3.50 10.03 13.37
CA LEU A 612 -4.72 9.33 12.95
C LEU A 612 -5.11 9.64 11.48
N VAL A 613 -4.67 10.76 10.92
CA VAL A 613 -4.87 11.11 9.50
C VAL A 613 -3.58 11.14 8.68
N GLU A 614 -2.43 11.27 9.35
CA GLU A 614 -1.14 11.40 8.69
C GLU A 614 -0.35 10.09 8.59
N ASN A 615 -0.56 9.10 9.47
CA ASN A 615 0.27 7.91 9.48
C ASN A 615 -0.13 6.91 8.38
N THR A 616 0.65 6.85 7.29
CA THR A 616 0.42 5.97 6.14
C THR A 616 0.33 4.49 6.51
N THR A 617 1.19 4.01 7.41
CA THR A 617 1.23 2.60 7.83
C THR A 617 -0.07 2.22 8.54
N MET A 618 -0.51 3.03 9.51
CA MET A 618 -1.78 2.84 10.21
C MET A 618 -2.96 2.80 9.23
N ILE A 619 -3.01 3.74 8.29
CA ILE A 619 -4.08 3.81 7.30
C ILE A 619 -4.09 2.55 6.43
N ARG A 620 -2.93 2.12 5.91
CA ARG A 620 -2.80 0.88 5.14
C ARG A 620 -3.30 -0.31 5.95
N MET A 621 -2.85 -0.46 7.20
CA MET A 621 -3.28 -1.54 8.08
C MET A 621 -4.81 -1.54 8.29
N ILE A 622 -5.41 -0.40 8.61
CA ILE A 622 -6.86 -0.32 8.80
C ILE A 622 -7.60 -0.68 7.51
N VAL A 623 -7.20 -0.11 6.37
CA VAL A 623 -7.83 -0.37 5.07
C VAL A 623 -7.73 -1.86 4.69
N THR A 624 -6.58 -2.50 4.89
CA THR A 624 -6.39 -3.91 4.55
C THR A 624 -7.05 -4.88 5.53
N GLN A 625 -7.05 -4.58 6.85
CA GLN A 625 -7.54 -5.49 7.89
C GLN A 625 -9.06 -5.39 8.08
N SER A 626 -9.61 -4.18 7.98
CA SER A 626 -11.04 -3.98 8.26
C SER A 626 -11.95 -4.34 7.08
N ARG A 627 -11.37 -4.65 5.92
CA ARG A 627 -12.07 -5.03 4.68
C ARG A 627 -13.25 -4.11 4.39
N LEU A 628 -13.00 -2.79 4.38
CA LEU A 628 -14.06 -1.75 4.31
C LEU A 628 -15.02 -1.94 3.12
N LEU A 629 -14.55 -2.54 2.03
CA LEU A 629 -15.27 -2.68 0.77
C LEU A 629 -15.39 -4.12 0.24
N ASP A 630 -14.96 -5.12 1.01
CA ASP A 630 -15.31 -6.53 0.74
C ASP A 630 -16.65 -6.86 1.41
#